data_AF-A0A2S9F6L3-F1
#
_entry.id   AF-A0A2S9F6L3-F1
#
_cell.length_a   1.000
_cell.length_b   1.000
_cell.length_c   1.000
_cell.angle_alpha   90.00
_cell.angle_beta   90.00
_cell.angle_gamma   90.00
#
_symmetry.space_group_name_H-M   'P 1'
#
loop_
_entity.id
_entity.type
_entity.pdbx_description
1 polymer ?
#
loop_
_entity_poly.entity_id
_entity_poly.type
_entity_poly.pdbx_seq_one_letter_code
_entity_poly.pdbx_strand_id
1 'polypeptide(L)'
;MSSRDYVLITADELTRRLDAGEQITLLDVRWSLPEPDGTAAYQGGHLPGAVYVSLDDELTDHGVAGRGRHPLPSGSDLQAAARRWGVRTGVPVVVYDDWNRAGSARAWWVLTAAGIPDVRILDGGLAAWTGDLQTGAVTPEPGDVTVAHDDLYAGELRAVTADEAAGSGVLLDARAPERFRGDNEPIDPVAGHIPGAVNVPS
;
A
#
# COMPACT_ATOMS: atom_id res chain seq x y z
N MET A 1 -21.27 4.88 8.86
CA MET A 1 -19.86 4.59 8.61
C MET A 1 -19.08 5.89 8.73
N SER A 2 -18.03 5.88 9.56
CA SER A 2 -17.07 6.97 9.66
C SER A 2 -16.19 7.02 8.41
N SER A 3 -15.54 8.15 8.14
CA SER A 3 -14.48 8.24 7.10
C SER A 3 -13.38 7.20 7.32
N ARG A 4 -13.13 6.81 8.58
CA ARG A 4 -12.19 5.74 8.94
C ARG A 4 -12.61 4.38 8.40
N ASP A 5 -13.90 4.06 8.38
CA ASP A 5 -14.39 2.73 8.01
C ASP A 5 -14.25 2.44 6.50
N TYR A 6 -14.03 3.50 5.70
CA TYR A 6 -13.73 3.38 4.27
C TYR A 6 -12.27 3.01 3.99
N VAL A 7 -11.37 3.30 4.94
CA VAL A 7 -9.92 3.10 4.78
C VAL A 7 -9.42 1.97 5.66
N LEU A 8 -10.03 1.76 6.82
CA LEU A 8 -9.55 0.83 7.84
C LEU A 8 -10.56 -0.28 8.11
N ILE A 9 -10.03 -1.46 8.44
CA ILE A 9 -10.78 -2.58 9.00
C ILE A 9 -10.08 -3.04 10.29
N THR A 10 -10.82 -3.24 11.37
CA THR A 10 -10.23 -3.75 12.62
C THR A 10 -9.98 -5.25 12.52
N ALA A 11 -9.06 -5.77 13.32
CA ALA A 11 -8.82 -7.22 13.40
C ALA A 11 -10.11 -7.98 13.78
N ASP A 12 -10.86 -7.50 14.78
CA ASP A 12 -12.14 -8.08 15.17
C ASP A 12 -13.15 -8.11 14.02
N GLU A 13 -13.25 -7.04 13.24
CA GLU A 13 -14.13 -7.00 12.07
C GLU A 13 -13.71 -8.03 11.02
N LEU A 14 -12.41 -8.06 10.69
CA LEU A 14 -11.86 -8.97 9.71
C LEU A 14 -12.11 -10.42 10.13
N THR A 15 -11.82 -10.78 11.38
CA THR A 15 -12.07 -12.12 11.93
C THR A 15 -13.55 -12.50 11.81
N ARG A 16 -14.48 -11.62 12.22
CA ARG A 16 -15.92 -11.92 12.12
C ARG A 16 -16.38 -12.18 10.68
N ARG A 17 -15.82 -11.46 9.70
CA ARG A 17 -16.17 -11.64 8.28
C ARG A 17 -15.62 -12.95 7.72
N LEU A 18 -14.36 -13.27 8.06
CA LEU A 18 -13.74 -14.54 7.69
C LEU A 18 -14.49 -15.74 8.31
N ASP A 19 -14.86 -15.65 9.59
CA ASP A 19 -15.63 -16.69 10.30
C ASP A 19 -17.05 -16.87 9.72
N ALA A 20 -17.62 -15.80 9.15
CA ALA A 20 -18.89 -15.87 8.42
C ALA A 20 -18.76 -16.48 7.02
N GLY A 21 -17.55 -16.86 6.60
CA GLY A 21 -17.27 -17.45 5.29
C GLY A 21 -17.21 -16.44 4.15
N GLU A 22 -17.05 -15.14 4.45
CA GLU A 22 -16.90 -14.12 3.42
C GLU A 22 -15.54 -14.25 2.73
N GLN A 23 -15.54 -14.14 1.40
CA GLN A 23 -14.30 -14.09 0.64
C GLN A 23 -13.68 -12.71 0.76
N ILE A 24 -12.41 -12.65 1.18
CA ILE A 24 -11.63 -11.42 1.29
C ILE A 24 -10.23 -11.74 0.77
N THR A 25 -9.70 -10.91 -0.12
CA THR A 25 -8.30 -11.00 -0.55
C THR A 25 -7.41 -10.32 0.48
N LEU A 26 -6.47 -11.07 1.06
CA LEU A 26 -5.53 -10.56 2.07
C LEU A 26 -4.16 -10.36 1.43
N LEU A 27 -3.61 -9.15 1.50
CA LEU A 27 -2.29 -8.82 0.94
C LEU A 27 -1.34 -8.39 2.05
N ASP A 28 -0.23 -9.10 2.16
CA ASP A 28 0.90 -8.77 3.03
C ASP A 28 1.89 -7.92 2.26
N VAL A 29 2.08 -6.68 2.69
CA VAL A 29 2.91 -5.68 2.00
C VAL A 29 4.03 -5.21 2.91
N ARG A 30 4.60 -6.11 3.71
CA ARG A 30 5.72 -5.80 4.60
C ARG A 30 6.91 -5.28 3.82
N TRP A 31 7.31 -4.06 4.17
CA TRP A 31 8.40 -3.33 3.53
C TRP A 31 8.93 -2.30 4.53
N SER A 32 10.25 -2.13 4.56
CA SER A 32 10.90 -1.03 5.24
C SER A 32 12.10 -0.53 4.45
N LEU A 33 12.53 0.71 4.70
CA LEU A 33 13.75 1.22 4.08
C LEU A 33 15.00 0.35 4.31
N PRO A 34 15.30 -0.16 5.53
CA PRO A 34 16.45 -1.02 5.75
C PRO A 34 16.24 -2.48 5.28
N GLU A 35 14.99 -2.93 5.18
CA GLU A 35 14.63 -4.29 4.76
C GLU A 35 13.45 -4.22 3.77
N PRO A 36 13.71 -3.93 2.48
CA PRO A 36 12.66 -3.76 1.48
C PRO A 36 12.00 -5.08 1.05
N ASP A 37 12.76 -6.19 1.09
CA ASP A 37 12.23 -7.52 0.80
C ASP A 37 11.65 -8.17 2.07
N GLY A 38 10.34 -8.13 2.20
CA GLY A 38 9.58 -8.76 3.28
C GLY A 38 9.30 -10.26 3.10
N THR A 39 9.81 -10.90 2.03
CA THR A 39 9.46 -12.30 1.70
C THR A 39 9.77 -13.27 2.83
N ALA A 40 10.93 -13.13 3.47
CA ALA A 40 11.33 -14.02 4.56
C ALA A 40 10.41 -13.87 5.79
N ALA A 41 10.04 -12.64 6.13
CA ALA A 41 9.12 -12.34 7.22
C ALA A 41 7.72 -12.90 6.92
N TYR A 42 7.24 -12.75 5.67
CA TYR A 42 6.03 -13.38 5.16
C TYR A 42 6.04 -14.89 5.34
N GLN A 43 7.03 -15.57 4.80
CA GLN A 43 7.12 -17.03 4.89
C GLN A 43 7.23 -17.54 6.33
N GLY A 44 7.75 -16.73 7.25
CA GLY A 44 7.84 -17.03 8.68
C GLY A 44 6.51 -16.91 9.44
N GLY A 45 5.52 -16.21 8.91
CA GLY A 45 4.22 -16.05 9.55
C GLY A 45 3.40 -14.91 8.94
N HIS A 46 2.20 -15.20 8.45
CA HIS A 46 1.30 -14.26 7.81
C HIS A 46 -0.17 -14.62 8.12
N LEU A 47 -1.12 -13.70 7.86
CA LEU A 47 -2.55 -13.99 8.00
C LEU A 47 -2.94 -15.19 7.10
N PRO A 48 -3.82 -16.11 7.55
CA PRO A 48 -4.21 -17.28 6.75
C PRO A 48 -4.72 -16.90 5.35
N GLY A 49 -4.14 -17.51 4.31
CA GLY A 49 -4.48 -17.22 2.92
C GLY A 49 -3.94 -15.90 2.36
N ALA A 50 -3.19 -15.11 3.13
CA ALA A 50 -2.58 -13.88 2.63
C ALA A 50 -1.49 -14.13 1.60
N VAL A 51 -1.39 -13.24 0.62
CA VAL A 51 -0.38 -13.26 -0.45
C VAL A 51 0.59 -12.12 -0.23
N TYR A 52 1.89 -12.39 -0.34
CA TYR A 52 2.91 -11.36 -0.29
C TYR A 52 2.92 -10.52 -1.57
N VAL A 53 3.03 -9.20 -1.41
CA VAL A 53 3.12 -8.22 -2.49
C VAL A 53 4.37 -7.37 -2.27
N SER A 54 5.30 -7.43 -3.22
CA SER A 54 6.52 -6.62 -3.17
C SER A 54 6.20 -5.16 -3.48
N LEU A 55 6.49 -4.24 -2.56
CA LEU A 55 6.30 -2.81 -2.83
C LEU A 55 7.19 -2.32 -3.97
N ASP A 56 8.44 -2.80 -4.01
CA ASP A 56 9.45 -2.37 -4.97
C ASP A 56 9.25 -3.00 -6.35
N ASP A 57 8.83 -4.27 -6.42
CA ASP A 57 8.74 -4.97 -7.71
C ASP A 57 7.35 -4.90 -8.34
N GLU A 58 6.31 -4.71 -7.52
CA GLU A 58 4.93 -4.95 -7.95
C GLU A 58 4.00 -3.75 -7.74
N LEU A 59 4.34 -2.84 -6.81
CA LEU A 59 3.62 -1.57 -6.60
C LEU A 59 4.43 -0.36 -7.07
N THR A 60 5.52 -0.61 -7.80
CA THR A 60 6.49 0.38 -8.24
C THR A 60 7.04 0.01 -9.62
N ASP A 61 7.26 1.02 -10.48
CA ASP A 61 8.01 0.86 -11.73
C ASP A 61 9.31 1.66 -11.69
N HIS A 62 10.41 0.98 -11.36
CA HIS A 62 11.74 1.57 -11.32
C HIS A 62 12.31 1.95 -12.70
N GLY A 63 11.63 1.59 -13.80
CA GLY A 63 11.97 2.04 -15.15
C GLY A 63 11.58 3.51 -15.42
N VAL A 64 10.69 4.09 -14.62
CA VAL A 64 10.23 5.47 -14.79
C VAL A 64 11.18 6.46 -14.10
N ALA A 65 11.86 7.28 -14.90
CA ALA A 65 12.74 8.33 -14.39
C ALA A 65 11.96 9.60 -13.98
N GLY A 66 12.51 10.36 -13.02
CA GLY A 66 12.02 11.70 -12.66
C GLY A 66 10.74 11.73 -11.82
N ARG A 67 10.27 10.58 -11.31
CA ARG A 67 9.04 10.46 -10.48
C ARG A 67 9.31 10.01 -9.04
N GLY A 68 10.52 10.28 -8.53
CA GLY A 68 10.95 9.85 -7.20
C GLY A 68 11.43 8.39 -7.16
N ARG A 69 11.57 7.82 -5.96
CA ARG A 69 12.14 6.47 -5.75
C ARG A 69 11.17 5.32 -6.01
N HIS A 70 9.87 5.58 -5.87
CA HIS A 70 8.81 4.59 -6.11
C HIS A 70 7.76 5.11 -7.11
N PRO A 71 8.11 5.26 -8.41
CA PRO A 71 7.15 5.64 -9.44
C PRO A 71 5.98 4.66 -9.48
N LEU A 72 4.80 5.12 -9.88
CA LEU A 72 3.64 4.24 -10.06
C LEU A 72 3.86 3.31 -11.27
N PRO A 73 3.43 2.04 -11.18
CA PRO A 73 3.38 1.14 -12.33
C PRO A 73 2.29 1.56 -13.32
N SER A 74 2.31 0.97 -14.52
CA SER A 74 1.17 1.09 -15.44
C SER A 74 -0.05 0.35 -14.88
N GLY A 75 -1.25 0.79 -15.26
CA GLY A 75 -2.49 0.09 -14.89
C GLY A 75 -2.52 -1.35 -15.42
N SER A 76 -1.92 -1.58 -16.59
CA SER A 76 -1.82 -2.92 -17.18
C SER A 76 -0.93 -3.87 -16.38
N ASP A 77 0.21 -3.39 -15.88
CA ASP A 77 1.13 -4.17 -15.04
C ASP A 77 0.52 -4.46 -13.68
N LEU A 78 -0.10 -3.43 -13.06
CA LEU A 78 -0.82 -3.60 -11.79
C LEU A 78 -1.97 -4.59 -11.95
N GLN A 79 -2.75 -4.54 -13.03
CA GLN A 79 -3.82 -5.50 -13.28
C GLN A 79 -3.28 -6.93 -13.37
N ALA A 80 -2.17 -7.13 -14.10
CA ALA A 80 -1.54 -8.43 -14.20
C ALA A 80 -1.07 -8.94 -12.84
N ALA A 81 -0.46 -8.07 -12.02
CA ALA A 81 0.00 -8.42 -10.68
C ALA A 81 -1.16 -8.70 -9.72
N ALA A 82 -2.17 -7.83 -9.66
CA ALA A 82 -3.37 -8.00 -8.85
C ALA A 82 -4.11 -9.32 -9.15
N ARG A 83 -4.18 -9.72 -10.42
CA ARG A 83 -4.72 -11.04 -10.78
C ARG A 83 -3.86 -12.18 -10.25
N ARG A 84 -2.52 -12.07 -10.26
CA ARG A 84 -1.64 -13.09 -9.64
C ARG A 84 -1.83 -13.18 -8.12
N TRP A 85 -2.16 -12.08 -7.45
CA TRP A 85 -2.48 -12.08 -6.02
C TRP A 85 -3.89 -12.60 -5.71
N GLY A 86 -4.67 -12.97 -6.72
CA GLY A 86 -6.03 -13.47 -6.53
C GLY A 86 -7.08 -12.38 -6.29
N VAL A 87 -6.79 -11.11 -6.62
CA VAL A 87 -7.77 -10.02 -6.51
C VAL A 87 -8.90 -10.22 -7.51
N ARG A 88 -10.15 -10.20 -7.02
CA ARG A 88 -11.35 -10.46 -7.82
C ARG A 88 -12.32 -9.29 -7.80
N THR A 89 -13.08 -9.17 -8.89
CA THR A 89 -14.12 -8.15 -9.01
C THR A 89 -15.22 -8.40 -7.97
N GLY A 90 -15.51 -7.38 -7.15
CA GLY A 90 -16.53 -7.45 -6.10
C GLY A 90 -16.10 -8.20 -4.83
N VAL A 91 -14.85 -8.65 -4.74
CA VAL A 91 -14.27 -9.21 -3.52
C VAL A 91 -13.46 -8.12 -2.80
N PRO A 92 -13.73 -7.85 -1.50
CA PRO A 92 -12.98 -6.89 -0.72
C PRO A 92 -11.49 -7.23 -0.64
N VAL A 93 -10.64 -6.21 -0.62
CA VAL A 93 -9.19 -6.35 -0.43
C VAL A 93 -8.79 -5.75 0.91
N VAL A 94 -8.07 -6.52 1.72
CA VAL A 94 -7.46 -6.03 2.95
C VAL A 94 -5.95 -6.13 2.85
N VAL A 95 -5.28 -5.00 2.97
CA VAL A 95 -3.82 -4.87 2.92
C VAL A 95 -3.27 -4.64 4.34
N TYR A 96 -2.12 -5.21 4.65
CA TYR A 96 -1.48 -5.01 5.96
C TYR A 96 0.04 -5.09 5.89
N ASP A 97 0.68 -4.63 6.96
CA ASP A 97 2.09 -4.82 7.26
C ASP A 97 2.29 -4.94 8.79
N ASP A 98 3.54 -5.05 9.23
CA ASP A 98 3.94 -5.18 10.63
C ASP A 98 4.76 -3.99 11.16
N TRP A 99 4.92 -2.94 10.35
CA TRP A 99 5.73 -1.77 10.70
C TRP A 99 4.87 -0.51 10.86
N ASN A 100 5.13 0.54 10.07
CA ASN A 100 4.53 1.86 10.20
C ASN A 100 3.42 2.14 9.16
N ARG A 101 2.81 1.10 8.59
CA ARG A 101 1.82 1.23 7.52
C ARG A 101 2.34 1.80 6.20
N ALA A 102 3.64 2.02 6.01
CA ALA A 102 4.16 2.54 4.74
C ALA A 102 3.84 1.61 3.56
N GLY A 103 4.04 0.30 3.73
CA GLY A 103 3.78 -0.70 2.71
C GLY A 103 2.29 -0.85 2.39
N SER A 104 1.49 -1.07 3.43
CA SER A 104 0.04 -1.22 3.30
C SER A 104 -0.65 0.06 2.82
N ALA A 105 -0.22 1.25 3.25
CA ALA A 105 -0.75 2.52 2.74
C ALA A 105 -0.40 2.73 1.26
N ARG A 106 0.80 2.34 0.82
CA ARG A 106 1.18 2.36 -0.60
C ARG A 106 0.28 1.44 -1.42
N ALA A 107 0.07 0.20 -0.98
CA ALA A 107 -0.82 -0.74 -1.67
C ALA A 107 -2.26 -0.22 -1.72
N TRP A 108 -2.80 0.25 -0.60
CA TRP A 108 -4.12 0.86 -0.52
C TRP A 108 -4.26 2.02 -1.53
N TRP A 109 -3.29 2.93 -1.56
CA TRP A 109 -3.32 4.08 -2.46
C TRP A 109 -3.25 3.65 -3.93
N VAL A 110 -2.33 2.75 -4.29
CA VAL A 110 -2.15 2.29 -5.68
C VAL A 110 -3.38 1.55 -6.20
N LEU A 111 -3.94 0.63 -5.41
CA LEU A 111 -5.15 -0.10 -5.78
C LEU A 111 -6.36 0.85 -5.91
N THR A 112 -6.48 1.83 -5.00
CA THR A 112 -7.55 2.82 -5.06
C THR A 112 -7.39 3.73 -6.28
N ALA A 113 -6.17 4.22 -6.57
CA ALA A 113 -5.87 5.03 -7.75
C ALA A 113 -6.22 4.28 -9.06
N ALA A 114 -6.02 2.96 -9.07
CA ALA A 114 -6.40 2.08 -10.16
C ALA A 114 -7.92 1.84 -10.30
N GLY A 115 -8.72 2.37 -9.38
CA GLY A 115 -10.18 2.24 -9.36
C GLY A 115 -10.68 0.91 -8.80
N ILE A 116 -9.86 0.17 -8.05
CA ILE A 116 -10.30 -1.05 -7.37
C ILE A 116 -11.11 -0.64 -6.13
N PRO A 117 -12.38 -1.06 -6.00
CA PRO A 117 -13.23 -0.68 -4.88
C PRO A 117 -12.96 -1.53 -3.63
N ASP A 118 -13.41 -1.06 -2.48
CA ASP A 118 -13.37 -1.77 -1.19
C ASP A 118 -11.98 -2.31 -0.80
N VAL A 119 -10.97 -1.45 -0.94
CA VAL A 119 -9.60 -1.69 -0.46
C VAL A 119 -9.46 -1.04 0.92
N ARG A 120 -9.09 -1.83 1.93
CA ARG A 120 -8.94 -1.36 3.32
C ARG A 120 -7.61 -1.82 3.92
N ILE A 121 -7.09 -1.05 4.86
CA ILE A 121 -5.88 -1.35 5.63
C ILE A 121 -6.29 -2.01 6.96
N LEU A 122 -5.62 -3.07 7.38
CA LEU A 122 -5.80 -3.65 8.70
C LEU A 122 -5.32 -2.67 9.80
N ASP A 123 -6.26 -2.17 10.59
CA ASP A 123 -5.97 -1.28 11.72
C ASP A 123 -5.19 -2.05 12.78
N GLY A 124 -4.06 -1.49 13.22
CA GLY A 124 -3.11 -2.20 14.09
C GLY A 124 -2.23 -3.27 13.40
N GLY A 125 -2.49 -3.59 12.13
CA GLY A 125 -1.59 -4.39 11.28
C GLY A 125 -1.45 -5.82 11.78
N LEU A 126 -0.35 -6.50 11.40
CA LEU A 126 -0.11 -7.88 11.83
C LEU A 126 -0.12 -8.03 13.36
N ALA A 127 0.38 -7.03 14.09
CA ALA A 127 0.42 -7.05 15.56
C ALA A 127 -0.97 -7.04 16.22
N ALA A 128 -2.01 -6.57 15.54
CA ALA A 128 -3.38 -6.59 16.03
C ALA A 128 -4.11 -7.90 15.71
N TRP A 129 -3.55 -8.76 14.86
CA TRP A 129 -4.13 -10.06 14.55
C TRP A 129 -3.95 -11.02 15.74
N THR A 130 -5.06 -11.55 16.25
CA THR A 130 -5.06 -12.46 17.40
C THR A 130 -5.28 -13.92 17.02
N GLY A 131 -5.55 -14.20 15.74
CA GLY A 131 -5.72 -15.55 15.22
C GLY A 131 -4.38 -16.23 14.93
N ASP A 132 -4.45 -17.50 14.56
CA ASP A 132 -3.26 -18.23 14.13
C ASP A 132 -2.66 -17.63 12.85
N LEU A 133 -1.34 -17.72 12.74
CA LEU A 133 -0.60 -17.37 11.53
C LEU A 133 -0.35 -18.62 10.69
N GLN A 134 -0.36 -18.44 9.39
CA GLN A 134 0.10 -19.44 8.43
C GLN A 134 1.57 -19.16 8.06
N THR A 135 2.32 -20.22 7.79
CA THR A 135 3.71 -20.15 7.31
C THR A 135 3.84 -20.65 5.88
N GLY A 136 4.92 -20.28 5.21
CA GLY A 136 5.19 -20.65 3.82
C GLY A 136 4.58 -19.64 2.84
N ALA A 137 4.56 -20.00 1.55
CA ALA A 137 3.98 -19.16 0.51
C ALA A 137 2.57 -19.61 0.13
N VAL A 138 1.69 -18.65 -0.15
CA VAL A 138 0.36 -18.90 -0.72
C VAL A 138 0.38 -18.58 -2.21
N THR A 139 -0.02 -19.55 -3.02
CA THR A 139 -0.31 -19.35 -4.44
C THR A 139 -1.82 -19.41 -4.64
N PRO A 140 -2.50 -18.26 -4.82
CA PRO A 140 -3.95 -18.24 -5.01
C PRO A 140 -4.32 -18.64 -6.44
N GLU A 141 -5.59 -18.99 -6.65
CA GLU A 141 -6.14 -19.04 -8.01
C GLU A 141 -6.16 -17.63 -8.61
N PRO A 142 -5.73 -17.45 -9.88
CA PRO A 142 -5.71 -16.15 -10.52
C PRO A 142 -7.07 -15.45 -10.45
N GLY A 143 -7.03 -14.18 -10.04
CA GLY A 143 -8.18 -13.30 -9.97
C GLY A 143 -8.67 -12.82 -11.34
N ASP A 144 -9.74 -12.04 -11.32
CA ASP A 144 -10.41 -11.51 -12.52
C ASP A 144 -10.60 -9.99 -12.49
N VAL A 145 -9.94 -9.29 -11.55
CA VAL A 145 -10.04 -7.84 -11.43
C VAL A 145 -9.68 -7.12 -12.73
N THR A 146 -10.35 -6.00 -12.96
CA THR A 146 -10.05 -5.09 -14.06
C THR A 146 -9.69 -3.73 -13.48
N VAL A 147 -8.56 -3.18 -13.92
CA VAL A 147 -8.13 -1.83 -13.54
C VAL A 147 -8.81 -0.81 -14.44
N ALA A 148 -9.35 0.27 -13.86
CA ALA A 148 -10.10 1.29 -14.59
C ALA A 148 -9.20 2.32 -15.29
N HIS A 149 -7.98 2.50 -14.80
CA HIS A 149 -7.05 3.56 -15.22
C HIS A 149 -5.74 2.96 -15.70
N ASP A 150 -5.36 3.20 -16.96
CA ASP A 150 -4.05 2.79 -17.47
C ASP A 150 -2.92 3.69 -16.95
N ASP A 151 -3.18 5.00 -16.86
CA ASP A 151 -2.28 5.96 -16.21
C ASP A 151 -2.73 6.19 -14.75
N LEU A 152 -2.04 5.53 -13.82
CA LEU A 152 -2.35 5.63 -12.40
C LEU A 152 -2.03 7.02 -11.80
N TYR A 153 -1.18 7.83 -12.45
CA TYR A 153 -0.95 9.21 -11.98
C TYR A 153 -2.19 10.09 -12.13
N ALA A 154 -3.07 9.75 -13.09
CA ALA A 154 -4.32 10.44 -13.38
C ALA A 154 -5.58 9.64 -12.96
N GLY A 155 -5.41 8.59 -12.15
CA GLY A 155 -6.49 7.73 -11.69
C GLY A 155 -7.40 8.36 -10.62
N GLU A 156 -8.16 7.54 -9.90
CA GLU A 156 -9.12 8.00 -8.87
C GLU A 156 -8.46 8.83 -7.76
N LEU A 157 -7.19 8.52 -7.46
CA LEU A 157 -6.34 9.31 -6.58
C LEU A 157 -5.24 9.94 -7.43
N ARG A 158 -5.44 11.20 -7.82
CA ARG A 158 -4.48 11.91 -8.66
C ARG A 158 -3.16 12.14 -7.92
N ALA A 159 -2.05 11.77 -8.55
CA ALA A 159 -0.71 12.17 -8.14
C ALA A 159 -0.38 13.55 -8.73
N VAL A 160 0.18 14.43 -7.91
CA VAL A 160 0.54 15.81 -8.27
C VAL A 160 2.05 15.97 -8.39
N THR A 161 2.48 16.94 -9.18
CA THR A 161 3.89 17.39 -9.16
C THR A 161 4.16 18.28 -7.95
N ALA A 162 5.45 18.49 -7.62
CA ALA A 162 5.83 19.40 -6.55
C ALA A 162 5.34 20.85 -6.81
N ASP A 163 5.39 21.30 -8.06
CA ASP A 163 4.95 22.64 -8.46
C ASP A 163 3.43 22.79 -8.30
N GLU A 164 2.66 21.78 -8.69
CA GLU A 164 1.20 21.75 -8.49
C GLU A 164 0.85 21.75 -6.99
N ALA A 165 1.58 20.97 -6.20
CA ALA A 165 1.36 20.86 -4.75
C ALA A 165 1.68 22.17 -4.02
N ALA A 166 2.76 22.87 -4.39
CA ALA A 166 3.14 24.15 -3.78
C ALA A 166 2.08 25.25 -3.97
N GLY A 167 1.30 25.17 -5.06
CA GLY A 167 0.22 26.11 -5.35
C GLY A 167 -1.15 25.73 -4.80
N SER A 168 -1.31 24.57 -4.15
CA SER A 168 -2.63 24.02 -3.81
C SER A 168 -2.78 23.59 -2.35
N GLY A 169 -3.61 24.34 -1.60
CA GLY A 169 -4.07 23.93 -0.27
C GLY A 169 -2.96 23.77 0.76
N VAL A 170 -3.15 22.83 1.68
CA VAL A 170 -2.14 22.46 2.69
C VAL A 170 -1.39 21.24 2.19
N LEU A 171 -0.08 21.40 1.97
CA LEU A 171 0.81 20.31 1.61
C LEU A 171 1.37 19.66 2.88
N LEU A 172 1.18 18.35 3.04
CA LEU A 172 1.70 17.59 4.17
C LEU A 172 2.90 16.75 3.74
N ASP A 173 3.96 16.76 4.55
CA ASP A 173 5.15 15.91 4.34
C ASP A 173 5.27 14.93 5.52
N ALA A 174 5.20 13.64 5.20
CA ALA A 174 5.21 12.56 6.20
C ALA A 174 6.63 12.10 6.61
N ARG A 175 7.69 12.67 6.03
CA ARG A 175 9.07 12.28 6.35
C ARG A 175 9.45 12.66 7.79
N ALA A 176 10.50 12.01 8.29
CA ALA A 176 11.10 12.33 9.57
C ALA A 176 11.50 13.83 9.67
N PRO A 177 11.35 14.48 10.83
CA PRO A 177 11.60 15.92 10.98
C PRO A 177 12.99 16.39 10.56
N GLU A 178 14.02 15.59 10.73
CA GLU A 178 15.40 15.87 10.31
C GLU A 178 15.57 15.85 8.78
N ARG A 179 14.83 14.98 8.08
CA ARG A 179 14.81 14.91 6.62
C ARG A 179 14.02 16.09 6.05
N PHE A 180 12.87 16.38 6.64
CA PHE A 180 12.04 17.53 6.29
C PHE A 180 12.80 18.85 6.42
N ARG A 181 13.53 19.05 7.54
CA ARG A 181 14.34 20.27 7.77
C ARG A 181 15.61 20.31 6.91
N GLY A 182 16.05 19.15 6.40
CA GLY A 182 17.27 19.02 5.62
C GLY A 182 18.55 18.95 6.48
N ASP A 183 18.42 18.68 7.77
CA ASP A 183 19.55 18.53 8.69
C ASP A 183 20.36 17.26 8.37
N ASN A 184 19.65 16.19 7.97
CA ASN A 184 20.23 14.91 7.60
C ASN A 184 19.35 14.24 6.54
N GLU A 185 19.88 14.05 5.34
CA GLU A 185 19.17 13.38 4.23
C GLU A 185 20.04 12.24 3.67
N PRO A 186 19.95 11.03 4.24
CA PRO A 186 20.73 9.89 3.77
C PRO A 186 20.08 9.14 2.60
N ILE A 187 18.85 9.50 2.20
CA ILE A 187 18.03 8.69 1.29
C ILE A 187 17.79 9.40 -0.05
N ASP A 188 17.35 10.65 -0.01
CA ASP A 188 16.95 11.40 -1.21
C ASP A 188 18.09 12.32 -1.70
N PRO A 189 18.17 12.65 -3.01
CA PRO A 189 19.29 13.42 -3.56
C PRO A 189 19.32 14.89 -3.12
N VAL A 190 18.18 15.43 -2.66
CA VAL A 190 18.04 16.82 -2.24
C VAL A 190 17.40 16.86 -0.86
N ALA A 191 18.10 17.49 0.08
CA ALA A 191 17.63 17.69 1.45
C ALA A 191 16.60 18.83 1.54
N GLY A 192 15.80 18.83 2.61
CA GLY A 192 14.76 19.84 2.84
C GLY A 192 13.40 19.40 2.29
N HIS A 193 12.50 20.36 2.06
CA HIS A 193 11.10 20.10 1.68
C HIS A 193 10.59 21.10 0.63
N ILE A 194 9.44 20.76 0.03
CA ILE A 194 8.73 21.65 -0.90
C ILE A 194 8.28 22.90 -0.12
N PRO A 195 8.57 24.13 -0.59
CA PRO A 195 8.20 25.35 0.12
C PRO A 195 6.70 25.38 0.50
N GLY A 196 6.42 25.72 1.76
CA GLY A 196 5.06 25.80 2.29
C GLY A 196 4.50 24.47 2.82
N ALA A 197 5.21 23.35 2.66
CA ALA A 197 4.81 22.08 3.25
C ALA A 197 4.82 22.14 4.79
N VAL A 198 3.92 21.39 5.41
CA VAL A 198 3.83 21.19 6.86
C VAL A 198 4.24 19.75 7.17
N ASN A 199 5.19 19.58 8.08
CA ASN A 199 5.64 18.25 8.47
C ASN A 199 4.65 17.59 9.43
N VAL A 200 4.18 16.41 9.06
CA VAL A 200 3.32 15.54 9.89
C VAL A 200 3.88 14.12 9.80
N PRO A 201 4.91 13.79 10.60
CA PRO A 201 5.57 12.49 10.53
C PRO A 201 4.60 11.32 10.76
N SER A 202 4.78 10.25 9.98
CA SER A 202 4.04 8.98 10.08
C SER A 202 4.56 8.07 11.19
#